data_AF-A0A946VTS0-F1
#
_entry.id   AF-A0A946VTS0-F1
#
_cell.length_a   1.000
_cell.length_b   1.000
_cell.length_c   1.000
_cell.angle_alpha   90.00
_cell.angle_beta   90.00
_cell.angle_gamma   90.00
#
_symmetry.space_group_name_H-M   'P 1'
#
loop_
_entity.id
_entity.type
_entity.pdbx_description
1 polymer ?
#
loop_
_entity_poly.entity_id
_entity_poly.type
_entity_poly.pdbx_seq_one_letter_code
_entity_poly.pdbx_strand_id
1 'polypeptide(L)'
;MSSTQPAGNQSDNPTGDTHSETFGFQTEAKQLLQLMIHSLYSNKEIFLRELISNASDAADKLRFAALKDDSLYEGDSELAVTVQFDADNKTISISDNGIGMSREEVMSNLGTIARSGTAEFLQQMTGDQKKDSHLIGQFGVGFYSAFIVAD
;
A
#
# COMPACT_ATOMS: atom_id res chain seq x y z
N MET A 1 39.63 39.08 -37.44
CA MET A 1 40.19 39.19 -36.07
C MET A 1 39.06 39.68 -35.19
N SER A 2 38.19 38.82 -34.67
CA SER A 2 38.39 37.84 -33.58
C SER A 2 38.67 38.53 -32.24
N SER A 3 37.68 38.51 -31.34
CA SER A 3 37.76 38.46 -29.86
C SER A 3 36.45 39.02 -29.25
N THR A 4 35.39 38.23 -29.13
CA THR A 4 35.02 37.39 -27.96
C THR A 4 34.51 38.19 -26.76
N GLN A 5 33.18 38.26 -26.61
CA GLN A 5 32.50 38.47 -25.33
C GLN A 5 32.55 37.17 -24.50
N PRO A 6 32.75 37.21 -23.17
CA PRO A 6 32.63 36.02 -22.35
C PRO A 6 31.16 35.71 -22.08
N ALA A 7 30.80 34.44 -22.32
CA ALA A 7 29.61 33.82 -21.77
C ALA A 7 29.77 33.65 -20.25
N GLY A 8 28.71 33.96 -19.51
CA GLY A 8 28.63 33.80 -18.06
C GLY A 8 27.26 33.22 -17.66
N ASN A 9 27.18 31.89 -17.78
CA ASN A 9 26.31 30.95 -17.06
C ASN A 9 24.89 31.40 -16.62
N GLN A 10 23.89 31.05 -17.45
CA GLN A 10 22.61 30.59 -16.91
C GLN A 10 22.83 29.24 -16.22
N SER A 11 22.56 29.19 -14.91
CA SER A 11 22.51 27.96 -14.13
C SER A 11 21.14 27.85 -13.45
N ASP A 12 20.07 28.01 -14.22
CA ASP A 12 18.73 27.65 -13.75
C ASP A 12 18.59 26.14 -13.90
N ASN A 13 18.89 25.45 -12.80
CA ASN A 13 18.64 24.04 -12.60
C ASN A 13 17.11 23.84 -12.58
N PRO A 14 16.47 23.12 -13.53
CA PRO A 14 15.04 22.89 -13.44
C PRO A 14 14.84 21.85 -12.33
N THR A 15 14.20 22.29 -11.25
CA THR A 15 13.54 21.41 -10.29
C THR A 15 12.71 20.39 -11.06
N GLY A 16 13.03 19.10 -10.93
CA GLY A 16 12.28 18.03 -11.56
C GLY A 16 10.81 18.11 -11.16
N ASP A 17 9.95 18.42 -12.13
CA ASP A 17 8.51 18.42 -11.96
C ASP A 17 8.06 17.03 -11.51
N THR A 18 7.74 16.88 -10.23
CA THR A 18 6.97 15.74 -9.74
C THR A 18 5.57 15.83 -10.34
N HIS A 19 5.36 15.14 -11.46
CA HIS A 19 4.04 14.93 -12.05
C HIS A 19 3.17 14.10 -11.09
N SER A 20 2.45 14.78 -10.21
CA SER A 20 1.43 14.19 -9.35
C SER A 20 0.15 13.96 -10.16
N GLU A 21 -0.39 12.75 -10.08
CA GLU A 21 -1.68 12.40 -10.68
C GLU A 21 -2.67 12.03 -9.57
N THR A 22 -3.91 12.51 -9.66
CA THR A 22 -4.96 12.18 -8.70
C THR A 22 -5.94 11.22 -9.34
N PHE A 23 -6.09 10.05 -8.74
CA PHE A 23 -7.06 9.04 -9.15
C PHE A 23 -8.14 8.90 -8.08
N GLY A 24 -9.40 8.92 -8.49
CA GLY A 24 -10.50 8.58 -7.60
C GLY A 24 -10.61 7.06 -7.43
N PHE A 25 -10.94 6.60 -6.22
CA PHE A 25 -11.36 5.22 -6.02
C PHE A 25 -12.57 4.88 -6.91
N GLN A 26 -12.53 3.69 -7.51
CA GLN A 26 -13.69 3.13 -8.20
C GLN A 26 -14.85 2.89 -7.20
N THR A 27 -16.06 2.75 -7.71
CA THR A 27 -17.29 2.65 -6.88
C THR A 27 -17.21 1.48 -5.89
N GLU A 28 -16.64 0.36 -6.32
CA GLU A 28 -16.48 -0.88 -5.57
C GLU A 28 -15.55 -0.67 -4.36
N ALA A 29 -14.41 0.00 -4.57
CA ALA A 29 -13.47 0.34 -3.50
C ALA A 29 -14.12 1.26 -2.45
N LYS A 30 -14.95 2.24 -2.87
CA LYS A 30 -15.70 3.11 -1.95
C LYS A 30 -16.71 2.34 -1.10
N GLN A 31 -17.46 1.42 -1.71
CA GLN A 31 -18.42 0.58 -0.99
C GLN A 31 -17.73 -0.31 0.04
N LEU A 32 -16.58 -0.87 -0.33
CA LEU A 32 -15.81 -1.72 0.55
C LEU A 32 -15.23 -0.94 1.73
N LEU A 33 -14.67 0.25 1.48
CA LEU A 33 -14.21 1.15 2.54
C LEU A 33 -15.33 1.45 3.55
N GLN A 34 -16.53 1.79 3.06
CA GLN A 34 -17.69 2.03 3.92
C GLN A 34 -18.05 0.78 4.73
N LEU A 35 -18.06 -0.40 4.12
CA LEU A 35 -18.40 -1.65 4.81
C LEU A 35 -17.37 -2.01 5.90
N MET A 36 -16.08 -1.81 5.63
CA MET A 36 -14.99 -2.08 6.56
C MET A 36 -15.07 -1.18 7.79
N ILE A 37 -15.30 0.13 7.61
CA ILE A 37 -15.45 1.09 8.70
C ILE A 37 -16.60 0.69 9.64
N HIS A 38 -17.75 0.26 9.09
CA HIS A 38 -18.91 -0.09 9.90
C HIS A 38 -18.80 -1.48 10.55
N SER A 39 -18.22 -2.47 9.87
CA SER A 39 -18.22 -3.87 10.31
C SER A 39 -17.13 -4.17 11.34
N LEU A 40 -16.03 -3.43 11.31
CA LEU A 40 -14.82 -3.73 12.10
C LEU A 40 -14.54 -2.69 13.18
N TYR A 41 -15.43 -1.72 13.36
CA TYR A 41 -15.27 -0.66 14.34
C TYR A 41 -15.00 -1.16 15.77
N SER A 42 -15.47 -2.37 16.11
CA SER A 42 -15.26 -3.00 17.42
C SER A 42 -13.90 -3.70 17.58
N ASN A 43 -13.22 -4.04 16.48
CA ASN A 43 -11.95 -4.78 16.46
C ASN A 43 -10.90 -3.96 15.69
N LYS A 44 -10.59 -2.77 16.19
CA LYS A 44 -9.75 -1.81 15.47
C LYS A 44 -8.32 -2.29 15.30
N GLU A 45 -7.82 -3.09 16.25
CA GLU A 45 -6.49 -3.69 16.26
C GLU A 45 -6.20 -4.60 15.05
N ILE A 46 -7.26 -4.99 14.33
CA ILE A 46 -7.16 -5.86 13.16
C ILE A 46 -6.31 -5.29 12.05
N PHE A 47 -6.26 -3.96 11.93
CA PHE A 47 -5.49 -3.31 10.87
C PHE A 47 -4.01 -3.72 10.90
N LEU A 48 -3.45 -3.85 12.10
CA LEU A 48 -2.05 -4.20 12.28
C LEU A 48 -1.79 -5.63 11.79
N ARG A 49 -2.70 -6.56 12.08
CA ARG A 49 -2.62 -7.94 11.57
C ARG A 49 -2.64 -7.95 10.05
N GLU A 50 -3.58 -7.24 9.43
CA GLU A 50 -3.73 -7.24 7.98
C GLU A 50 -2.52 -6.61 7.26
N LEU A 51 -2.00 -5.49 7.78
CA LEU A 51 -0.86 -4.82 7.18
C LEU A 51 0.44 -5.61 7.36
N ILE A 52 0.64 -6.26 8.52
CA ILE A 52 1.79 -7.16 8.73
C ILE A 52 1.69 -8.38 7.83
N SER A 53 0.51 -8.98 7.66
CA SER A 53 0.32 -10.11 6.73
C SER A 53 0.67 -9.72 5.30
N ASN A 54 0.22 -8.55 4.82
CA ASN A 54 0.56 -8.06 3.48
C ASN A 54 2.08 -7.86 3.30
N ALA A 55 2.74 -7.30 4.31
CA ALA A 55 4.19 -7.10 4.33
C ALA A 55 4.94 -8.45 4.32
N SER A 56 4.48 -9.44 5.08
CA SER A 56 5.02 -10.80 5.07
C SER A 56 4.86 -11.46 3.70
N ASP A 57 3.69 -11.33 3.07
CA ASP A 57 3.45 -11.86 1.72
C ASP A 57 4.37 -11.20 0.68
N ALA A 58 4.67 -9.91 0.82
CA ALA A 58 5.61 -9.21 -0.06
C ALA A 58 7.04 -9.73 0.11
N ALA A 59 7.47 -9.97 1.35
CA ALA A 59 8.77 -10.59 1.65
C ALA A 59 8.86 -12.02 1.10
N ASP A 60 7.84 -12.85 1.29
CA ASP A 60 7.81 -14.23 0.77
C ASP A 60 7.83 -14.28 -0.76
N LYS A 61 7.14 -13.34 -1.43
CA LYS A 61 7.20 -13.21 -2.89
C LYS A 61 8.60 -12.83 -3.37
N LEU A 62 9.25 -11.88 -2.71
CA LEU A 62 10.63 -11.52 -3.02
C LEU A 62 11.56 -12.71 -2.85
N ARG A 63 11.45 -13.41 -1.72
CA ARG A 63 12.25 -14.61 -1.42
C ARG A 63 12.08 -15.68 -2.48
N PHE A 64 10.85 -15.91 -2.95
CA PHE A 64 10.58 -16.87 -4.02
C PHE A 64 11.13 -16.41 -5.39
N ALA A 65 10.97 -15.14 -5.73
CA ALA A 65 11.52 -14.58 -6.97
C ALA A 65 13.05 -14.65 -6.99
N ALA A 66 13.70 -14.38 -5.85
CA ALA A 66 15.14 -14.42 -5.69
C ALA A 66 15.75 -15.82 -5.82
N LEU A 67 14.95 -16.90 -5.72
CA LEU A 67 15.41 -18.25 -6.07
C LEU A 67 15.84 -18.37 -7.55
N LYS A 68 15.32 -17.49 -8.41
CA LYS A 68 15.67 -17.43 -9.84
C LYS A 68 16.65 -16.31 -10.15
N ASP A 69 16.58 -15.21 -9.40
CA ASP A 69 17.41 -14.02 -9.59
C ASP A 69 17.77 -13.38 -8.25
N ASP A 70 18.93 -13.75 -7.70
CA ASP A 70 19.42 -13.27 -6.40
C ASP A 70 19.69 -11.75 -6.38
N SER A 71 19.84 -11.12 -7.56
CA SER A 71 20.08 -9.67 -7.65
C SER A 71 18.88 -8.84 -7.16
N LEU A 72 17.69 -9.44 -7.07
CA LEU A 72 16.47 -8.81 -6.57
C LEU A 72 16.54 -8.39 -5.09
N TYR A 73 17.47 -8.96 -4.30
CA TYR A 73 17.71 -8.46 -2.95
C TYR A 73 18.42 -7.10 -2.92
N GLU A 74 19.02 -6.68 -4.03
CA GLU A 74 19.78 -5.42 -4.12
C GLU A 74 20.87 -5.26 -3.04
N GLY A 75 21.39 -6.39 -2.54
CA GLY A 75 22.39 -6.43 -1.47
C GLY A 75 21.82 -6.49 -0.04
N ASP A 76 20.50 -6.48 0.13
CA ASP A 76 19.81 -6.67 1.41
C ASP A 76 18.95 -7.94 1.38
N SER A 77 19.52 -9.05 1.88
CA SER A 77 18.81 -10.31 2.02
C SER A 77 18.05 -10.44 3.35
N GLU A 78 18.19 -9.48 4.26
CA GLU A 78 17.55 -9.52 5.58
C GLU A 78 16.14 -8.91 5.48
N LEU A 79 15.20 -9.74 5.02
CA LEU A 79 13.81 -9.33 4.89
C LEU A 79 13.18 -9.08 6.27
N ALA A 80 12.59 -7.91 6.44
CA ALA A 80 12.01 -7.47 7.71
C ALA A 80 10.75 -6.63 7.49
N VAL A 81 9.84 -6.74 8.46
CA VAL A 81 8.71 -5.81 8.63
C VAL A 81 9.03 -4.91 9.81
N THR A 82 9.16 -3.62 9.56
CA THR A 82 9.48 -2.61 10.58
C THR A 82 8.22 -1.83 10.95
N VAL A 83 7.92 -1.75 12.24
CA VAL A 83 6.82 -0.94 12.78
C VAL A 83 7.41 0.20 13.60
N GLN A 84 7.12 1.43 13.20
CA GLN A 84 7.60 2.65 13.85
C GLN A 84 6.42 3.49 14.33
N PHE A 85 6.64 4.20 15.43
CA PHE A 85 5.64 5.06 16.06
C PHE A 85 6.21 6.46 16.19
N ASP A 86 5.46 7.45 15.71
CA ASP A 86 5.76 8.86 15.91
C ASP A 86 4.62 9.47 16.73
N ALA A 87 4.88 9.69 18.02
CA ALA A 87 3.87 10.23 18.93
C ALA A 87 3.58 11.71 18.68
N ASP A 88 4.57 12.46 18.16
CA ASP A 88 4.44 13.89 17.91
C ASP A 88 3.57 14.12 16.67
N ASN A 89 3.82 13.35 15.60
CA ASN A 89 3.03 13.40 14.36
C ASN A 89 1.80 12.48 14.39
N LYS A 90 1.62 11.69 15.45
CA LYS A 90 0.54 10.70 15.62
C LYS A 90 0.46 9.69 14.48
N THR A 91 1.60 9.26 13.96
CA THR A 91 1.66 8.29 12.87
C THR A 91 2.18 6.94 13.34
N ILE A 92 1.69 5.89 12.66
CA ILE A 92 2.24 4.55 12.73
C ILE A 92 2.71 4.21 11.32
N SER A 93 3.98 3.88 11.17
CA SER A 93 4.57 3.47 9.90
C SER A 93 4.85 1.97 9.94
N ILE A 94 4.31 1.25 8.95
CA ILE A 94 4.61 -0.16 8.70
C ILE A 94 5.34 -0.20 7.37
N SER A 95 6.57 -0.70 7.37
CA SER A 95 7.44 -0.74 6.21
C SER A 95 8.03 -2.13 6.05
N ASP A 96 8.15 -2.58 4.81
CA ASP A 96 8.83 -3.81 4.44
C ASP A 96 9.82 -3.57 3.30
N ASN A 97 10.83 -4.41 3.22
CA ASN A 97 11.76 -4.52 2.09
C ASN A 97 11.40 -5.73 1.22
N GLY A 98 10.10 -6.02 1.05
CA GLY A 98 9.61 -7.08 0.18
C GLY A 98 9.64 -6.69 -1.30
N ILE A 99 8.91 -7.45 -2.12
CA ILE A 99 8.97 -7.30 -3.59
C ILE A 99 8.43 -5.97 -4.13
N GLY A 100 7.71 -5.21 -3.30
CA GLY A 100 7.10 -3.94 -3.68
C GLY A 100 5.97 -4.09 -4.71
N MET A 101 5.62 -2.97 -5.34
CA MET A 101 4.64 -2.89 -6.42
C MET A 101 5.06 -1.84 -7.45
N SER A 102 4.80 -2.10 -8.73
CA SER A 102 4.89 -1.10 -9.79
C SER A 102 3.74 -0.08 -9.68
N ARG A 103 3.83 1.02 -10.45
CA ARG A 103 2.75 2.03 -10.53
C ARG A 103 1.43 1.41 -10.98
N GLU A 104 1.49 0.54 -11.99
CA GLU A 104 0.33 -0.16 -12.55
C GLU A 104 -0.27 -1.13 -11.53
N GLU A 105 0.57 -1.85 -10.79
CA GLU A 105 0.14 -2.73 -9.70
C GLU A 105 -0.53 -1.93 -8.59
N VAL A 106 0.00 -0.77 -8.20
CA VAL A 106 -0.67 0.12 -7.22
C VAL A 106 -2.04 0.57 -7.74
N MET A 107 -2.15 0.99 -9.00
CA MET A 107 -3.43 1.42 -9.58
C MET A 107 -4.45 0.28 -9.66
N SER A 108 -4.02 -0.91 -10.06
CA SER A 108 -4.89 -2.09 -10.16
C SER A 108 -5.27 -2.62 -8.77
N ASN A 109 -4.27 -2.80 -7.91
CA ASN A 109 -4.40 -3.44 -6.61
C ASN A 109 -4.88 -2.52 -5.50
N LEU A 110 -4.87 -1.19 -5.62
CA LEU A 110 -5.43 -0.28 -4.60
C LEU A 110 -6.61 0.55 -5.14
N GLY A 111 -6.59 0.91 -6.41
CA GLY A 111 -7.61 1.77 -7.04
C GLY A 111 -8.89 1.04 -7.44
N THR A 112 -8.81 -0.27 -7.71
CA THR A 112 -9.88 -1.07 -8.32
C THR A 112 -10.41 -2.18 -7.39
N ILE A 113 -9.97 -2.22 -6.12
CA ILE A 113 -9.78 -3.47 -5.36
C ILE A 113 -10.91 -4.51 -5.41
N ALA A 114 -10.35 -5.74 -5.52
CA ALA A 114 -10.85 -7.06 -5.21
C ALA A 114 -11.69 -7.67 -6.31
N ARG A 115 -11.29 -8.90 -6.67
CA ARG A 115 -11.92 -9.75 -7.67
C ARG A 115 -13.44 -9.58 -7.59
N SER A 116 -14.03 -9.27 -8.74
CA SER A 116 -15.49 -9.24 -8.98
C SER A 116 -16.19 -10.28 -8.09
N GLY A 117 -16.99 -9.81 -7.13
CA GLY A 117 -17.70 -10.64 -6.15
C GLY A 117 -17.35 -10.39 -4.67
N THR A 118 -16.24 -9.73 -4.36
CA THR A 118 -15.81 -9.51 -2.96
C THR A 118 -16.76 -8.59 -2.19
N ALA A 119 -17.18 -7.48 -2.80
CA ALA A 119 -18.14 -6.55 -2.19
C ALA A 119 -19.50 -7.22 -1.95
N GLU A 120 -20.01 -7.97 -2.93
CA GLU A 120 -21.27 -8.73 -2.81
C GLU A 120 -21.19 -9.80 -1.72
N PHE A 121 -20.06 -10.51 -1.62
CA PHE A 121 -19.84 -11.52 -0.58
C PHE A 121 -19.84 -10.91 0.83
N LEU A 122 -19.12 -9.80 1.02
CA LEU A 122 -19.10 -9.10 2.33
C LEU A 122 -20.48 -8.51 2.68
N GLN A 123 -21.28 -8.11 1.69
CA GLN A 123 -22.67 -7.67 1.92
C GLN A 123 -23.58 -8.82 2.36
N GLN A 124 -23.36 -10.04 1.86
CA GLN A 124 -24.11 -11.24 2.24
C GLN A 124 -23.78 -11.74 3.66
N MET A 125 -22.66 -11.30 4.25
CA MET A 125 -22.37 -11.61 5.65
C MET A 125 -23.37 -10.93 6.58
N THR A 126 -23.89 -11.66 7.56
CA THR A 126 -24.83 -11.13 8.55
C THR A 126 -24.38 -11.42 9.98
N GLY A 127 -24.79 -10.56 10.92
CA GLY A 127 -24.58 -10.78 12.36
C GLY A 127 -23.12 -10.97 12.75
N ASP A 128 -22.82 -12.09 13.41
CA ASP A 128 -21.49 -12.40 13.93
C ASP A 128 -20.45 -12.75 12.85
N GLN A 129 -20.88 -13.14 11.64
CA GLN A 129 -19.95 -13.40 10.53
C GLN A 129 -19.26 -12.11 10.05
N LYS A 130 -19.90 -10.94 10.19
CA LYS A 130 -19.25 -9.65 9.90
C LYS A 130 -18.14 -9.29 10.87
N LYS A 131 -18.22 -9.82 12.10
CA LYS A 131 -17.20 -9.62 13.13
C LYS A 131 -16.04 -10.60 12.97
N ASP A 132 -16.22 -11.63 12.15
CA ASP A 132 -15.16 -12.59 11.86
C ASP A 132 -14.11 -11.94 10.96
N SER A 133 -13.21 -11.26 11.63
CA SER A 133 -12.09 -10.56 11.03
C SER A 133 -11.23 -11.45 10.14
N HIS A 134 -11.23 -12.78 10.32
CA HIS A 134 -10.36 -13.70 9.56
C HIS A 134 -10.67 -13.69 8.06
N LEU A 135 -11.87 -13.28 7.68
CA LEU A 135 -12.33 -13.29 6.29
C LEU A 135 -11.73 -12.13 5.47
N ILE A 136 -11.32 -11.03 6.09
CA ILE A 136 -10.75 -9.84 5.41
C ILE A 136 -9.50 -10.19 4.61
N GLY A 137 -8.56 -10.92 5.23
CA GLY A 137 -7.29 -11.28 4.63
C GLY A 137 -7.45 -12.19 3.42
N GLN A 138 -8.45 -13.09 3.43
CA GLN A 138 -8.72 -14.01 2.32
C GLN A 138 -9.14 -13.29 1.02
N PHE A 139 -9.74 -12.10 1.16
CA PHE A 139 -10.23 -11.32 0.02
C PHE A 139 -9.23 -10.29 -0.50
N GLY A 140 -8.07 -10.15 0.14
CA GLY A 140 -7.06 -9.15 -0.25
C GLY A 140 -7.53 -7.71 -0.03
N VAL A 141 -8.46 -7.50 0.91
CA VAL A 141 -9.00 -6.16 1.23
C VAL A 141 -8.43 -5.59 2.53
N GLY A 142 -7.45 -6.29 3.11
CA GLY A 142 -6.82 -5.94 4.38
C GLY A 142 -6.24 -4.52 4.41
N PHE A 143 -5.77 -3.99 3.27
CA PHE A 143 -5.27 -2.62 3.17
C PHE A 143 -6.29 -1.57 3.69
N TYR A 144 -7.57 -1.72 3.34
CA TYR A 144 -8.59 -0.72 3.73
C TYR A 144 -8.92 -0.72 5.22
N SER A 145 -8.48 -1.73 5.97
CA SER A 145 -8.63 -1.72 7.43
C SER A 145 -7.83 -0.59 8.09
N ALA A 146 -6.81 -0.03 7.42
CA ALA A 146 -6.05 1.11 7.92
C ALA A 146 -6.94 2.35 8.16
N PHE A 147 -7.94 2.58 7.31
CA PHE A 147 -8.88 3.71 7.43
C PHE A 147 -9.85 3.57 8.61
N ILE A 148 -9.82 2.46 9.37
CA ILE A 148 -10.57 2.32 10.63
C ILE A 148 -9.90 3.16 11.74
N VAL A 149 -8.58 3.35 11.66
CA VAL A 149 -7.75 3.98 12.70
C VAL A 149 -7.02 5.23 12.25
N ALA A 150 -6.91 5.47 10.94
CA ALA A 150 -6.21 6.62 10.36
C ALA A 150 -7.17 7.48 9.51
N ASP A 151 -6.99 8.80 9.59
CA ASP A 151 -7.73 9.85 8.87
C ASP A 151 -6.88 10.62 7.85
#